data_AF-A0A1I2L8C0-F1
#
_entry.id   AF-A0A1I2L8C0-F1
#
_cell.length_a   1.000
_cell.length_b   1.000
_cell.length_c   1.000
_cell.angle_alpha   90.00
_cell.angle_beta   90.00
_cell.angle_gamma   90.00
#
_symmetry.space_group_name_H-M   'P 1'
#
loop_
_entity.id
_entity.type
_entity.pdbx_description
1 polymer ?
#
loop_
_entity_poly.entity_id
_entity_poly.type
_entity_poly.pdbx_seq_one_letter_code
_entity_poly.pdbx_strand_id
1 'polypeptide(L)'
;MEMAIEDLGPQHIGMAMEVDKDGTLVGFRLSRYERSLVDGVQQWRLFSDQSAWTIKLPAGTRIRCQPFGLVASGTHPIVGAPPAPGTMPAVAAEAPRTPESWLSPAPQG
;
A
#
# COMPACT_ATOMS: atom_id res chain seq x y z
N MET A 1 19.29 -1.34 -3.09
CA MET A 1 20.06 -0.56 -2.10
C MET A 1 19.21 -0.42 -0.85
N GLU A 2 19.72 -0.73 0.34
CA GLU A 2 19.04 -0.44 1.61
C GLU A 2 19.56 0.91 2.14
N MET A 3 18.67 1.76 2.62
CA MET A 3 19.01 3.05 3.22
C MET A 3 18.07 3.44 4.35
N ALA A 4 18.47 4.39 5.18
CA ALA A 4 17.55 5.00 6.13
C ALA A 4 16.58 5.91 5.39
N ILE A 5 15.35 6.00 5.90
CA ILE A 5 14.34 6.88 5.33
C ILE A 5 14.73 8.37 5.40
N GLU A 6 15.64 8.72 6.31
CA GLU A 6 16.23 10.05 6.44
C GLU A 6 17.09 10.44 5.22
N ASP A 7 17.68 9.47 4.54
CA ASP A 7 18.49 9.66 3.32
C ASP A 7 17.62 9.76 2.05
N LEU A 8 16.28 9.68 2.19
CA LEU A 8 15.37 9.74 1.06
C LEU A 8 15.38 11.13 0.42
N GLY A 9 16.12 11.25 -0.67
CA GLY A 9 16.14 12.43 -1.54
C GLY A 9 15.22 12.36 -2.77
N PRO A 10 15.06 13.48 -3.50
CA PRO A 10 14.25 13.57 -4.71
C PRO A 10 14.71 12.65 -5.85
N GLN A 11 15.97 12.22 -5.86
CA GLN A 11 16.50 11.24 -6.81
C GLN A 11 15.84 9.85 -6.72
N HIS A 12 15.16 9.56 -5.61
CA HIS A 12 14.48 8.29 -5.40
C HIS A 12 13.02 8.29 -5.87
N ILE A 13 12.49 9.46 -6.25
CA ILE A 13 11.16 9.54 -6.86
C ILE A 13 11.16 8.73 -8.16
N GLY A 14 10.14 7.90 -8.35
CA GLY A 14 9.98 6.99 -9.48
C GLY A 14 10.66 5.62 -9.29
N MET A 15 11.46 5.43 -8.24
CA MET A 15 12.08 4.14 -7.89
C MET A 15 11.09 3.22 -7.17
N ALA A 16 11.35 1.91 -7.21
CA ALA A 16 10.63 0.93 -6.42
C ALA A 16 11.16 0.94 -4.98
N MET A 17 10.27 1.12 -4.02
CA MET A 17 10.49 1.07 -2.59
C MET A 17 9.91 -0.23 -2.05
N GLU A 18 10.68 -0.97 -1.26
CA GLU A 18 10.18 -2.02 -0.39
C GLU A 18 10.38 -1.57 1.05
N VAL A 19 9.34 -1.68 1.86
CA VAL A 19 9.36 -1.33 3.28
C VAL A 19 8.77 -2.46 4.10
N ASP A 20 9.36 -2.74 5.26
CA ASP A 20 8.71 -3.62 6.23
C ASP A 20 7.63 -2.85 6.97
N LYS A 21 6.40 -3.35 6.90
CA LYS A 21 5.27 -2.84 7.64
C LYS A 21 4.65 -3.98 8.44
N ASP A 22 4.84 -3.95 9.76
CA ASP A 22 4.30 -4.95 10.68
C ASP A 22 4.72 -6.39 10.31
N GLY A 23 5.97 -6.58 9.86
CA GLY A 23 6.50 -7.87 9.41
C GLY A 23 6.08 -8.28 8.00
N THR A 24 5.36 -7.42 7.28
CA THR A 24 5.04 -7.62 5.87
C THR A 24 5.89 -6.69 5.01
N LEU A 25 6.70 -7.26 4.11
CA LEU A 25 7.41 -6.49 3.09
C LEU A 25 6.41 -6.00 2.06
N VAL A 26 6.35 -4.70 1.85
CA VAL A 26 5.43 -4.08 0.90
C VAL A 26 6.17 -3.25 -0.13
N GLY A 27 5.94 -3.57 -1.41
CA GLY A 27 6.57 -2.93 -2.56
C GLY A 27 5.68 -1.88 -3.24
N PHE A 28 6.20 -0.69 -3.55
CA PHE A 28 5.53 0.32 -4.40
C PHE A 28 6.51 1.17 -5.16
N ARG A 29 5.98 1.94 -6.14
CA ARG A 29 6.71 3.02 -6.77
C ARG A 29 6.50 4.32 -6.01
N LEU A 30 7.58 4.96 -5.57
CA LEU A 30 7.51 6.24 -4.86
C LEU A 30 7.16 7.36 -5.85
N SER A 31 6.05 8.07 -5.64
CA SER A 31 5.68 9.26 -6.43
C SER A 31 6.05 10.56 -5.74
N ARG A 32 5.87 10.60 -4.41
CA ARG A 32 6.16 11.76 -3.56
C ARG A 32 6.42 11.29 -2.13
N TYR A 33 7.12 12.10 -1.35
CA TYR A 33 7.16 11.96 0.09
C TYR A 33 6.94 13.33 0.77
N GLU A 34 6.49 13.27 2.02
CA GLU A 34 6.38 14.43 2.89
C GLU A 34 7.08 14.12 4.21
N ARG A 35 7.84 15.09 4.74
CA ARG A 35 8.48 15.00 6.05
C ARG A 35 7.73 15.91 7.03
N SER A 36 7.35 15.36 8.17
CA SER A 36 6.64 16.09 9.22
C SER A 36 7.20 15.75 10.60
N LEU A 37 7.03 16.66 11.57
CA LEU A 37 7.32 16.41 12.97
C LEU A 37 5.99 16.15 13.68
N VAL A 38 5.82 14.97 14.26
CA VAL A 38 4.61 14.53 14.97
C VAL A 38 5.03 14.15 16.38
N ASP A 39 4.54 14.85 17.40
CA ASP A 39 4.88 14.61 18.80
C ASP A 39 6.40 14.60 19.09
N GLY A 40 7.15 15.49 18.42
CA GLY A 40 8.61 15.57 18.55
C GLY A 40 9.38 14.49 17.77
N VAL A 41 8.69 13.59 17.07
CA VAL A 41 9.27 12.52 16.27
C VAL A 41 9.20 12.88 14.79
N GLN A 42 10.30 12.78 14.06
CA GLN A 42 10.28 12.94 12.61
C GLN A 42 9.60 11.73 11.96
N GLN A 43 8.67 12.02 11.05
CA GLN A 43 7.95 11.04 10.25
C GLN A 43 8.01 11.39 8.77
N TRP A 44 8.05 10.34 7.96
CA TRP A 44 7.96 10.40 6.52
C TRP A 44 6.67 9.75 6.09
N ARG A 45 5.90 10.48 5.28
CA ARG A 45 4.74 9.96 4.59
C ARG A 45 5.12 9.71 3.14
N LEU A 46 5.17 8.45 2.74
CA LEU A 46 5.47 8.02 1.39
C LEU A 46 4.16 7.86 0.62
N PHE A 47 4.15 8.33 -0.63
CA PHE A 47 3.01 8.24 -1.53
C PHE A 47 3.39 7.35 -2.71
N SER A 48 2.48 6.44 -3.05
CA SER A 48 2.59 5.62 -4.25
C SER A 48 2.06 6.39 -5.48
N ASP A 49 2.55 6.04 -6.66
CA ASP A 49 1.98 6.47 -7.95
C ASP A 49 0.67 5.73 -8.28
N GLN A 50 0.46 4.56 -7.66
CA GLN A 50 -0.77 3.79 -7.80
C GLN A 50 -1.76 4.04 -6.66
N SER A 51 -3.05 3.82 -6.94
CA SER A 51 -4.25 4.02 -6.12
C SER A 51 -4.01 4.26 -4.62
N ALA A 52 -4.30 5.49 -4.16
CA ALA A 52 -4.53 5.93 -2.77
C ALA A 52 -3.70 5.28 -1.65
N TRP A 53 -2.48 4.81 -1.96
CA TRP A 53 -1.66 4.10 -0.99
C TRP A 53 -0.58 5.00 -0.43
N THR A 54 -0.58 5.13 0.90
CA THR A 54 0.40 5.91 1.64
C THR A 54 0.88 5.13 2.86
N ILE A 55 2.15 5.29 3.18
CA ILE A 55 2.79 4.67 4.34
C ILE A 55 3.44 5.76 5.17
N LYS A 56 3.22 5.72 6.48
CA LYS A 56 3.92 6.57 7.43
C LYS A 56 5.00 5.75 8.11
N LEU A 57 6.21 6.26 8.08
CA LEU A 57 7.38 5.61 8.65
C LEU A 57 8.12 6.59 9.55
N PRO A 58 8.53 6.19 10.77
CA PRO A 58 9.33 7.02 11.66
C PRO A 58 10.79 7.15 11.18
N ALA A 59 11.53 8.08 11.77
CA ALA A 59 12.99 8.16 11.62
C ALA A 59 13.65 6.82 11.97
N GLY A 60 14.80 6.53 11.36
CA GLY A 60 15.50 5.26 11.55
C GLY A 60 14.88 4.03 10.87
N THR A 61 13.70 4.14 10.25
CA THR A 61 13.17 3.04 9.42
C THR A 61 14.10 2.80 8.22
N ARG A 62 14.45 1.53 8.01
CA ARG A 62 15.19 1.10 6.83
C ARG A 62 14.24 0.79 5.68
N ILE A 63 14.55 1.35 4.53
CA ILE A 63 13.81 1.17 3.29
C ILE A 63 14.75 0.61 2.23
N ARG A 64 14.20 -0.22 1.33
CA ARG A 64 14.97 -0.78 0.21
C ARG A 64 14.53 -0.11 -1.08
N CYS A 65 15.47 0.57 -1.73
CA CYS A 65 15.27 1.21 -3.02
C CYS A 65 15.84 0.32 -4.13
N GLN A 66 15.02 0.04 -5.14
CA GLN A 66 15.42 -0.68 -6.34
C GLN A 66 15.16 0.15 -7.60
N PRO A 67 16.08 0.17 -8.58
CA PRO A 67 15.82 0.75 -9.88
C PRO A 67 14.66 0.00 -10.56
N PHE A 68 13.81 0.75 -11.25
CA PHE A 68 12.62 0.20 -11.90
C PHE A 68 13.03 -0.77 -13.02
N GLY A 69 12.56 -2.03 -12.94
CA GLY A 69 12.93 -3.13 -13.83
C GLY A 69 13.12 -4.48 -13.13
N LEU A 70 13.25 -4.49 -11.80
CA LEU A 70 13.50 -5.70 -10.99
C LEU A 70 12.46 -5.97 -9.89
N VAL A 71 11.32 -5.26 -9.89
CA VAL A 71 10.19 -5.67 -9.06
C VAL A 71 9.57 -6.93 -9.68
N ALA A 72 10.16 -8.08 -9.34
CA ALA A 72 9.46 -9.34 -9.43
C ALA A 72 8.12 -9.15 -8.70
N SER A 73 7.05 -9.52 -9.40
CA SER A 73 5.66 -9.52 -8.95
C SER A 73 5.52 -10.02 -7.51
N GLY A 74 5.65 -9.11 -6.55
CA GLY A 74 5.21 -9.29 -5.19
C GLY A 74 3.71 -9.08 -5.18
N THR A 75 2.99 -10.16 -5.45
CA THR A 75 1.53 -10.26 -5.38
C THR A 75 1.06 -9.90 -3.97
N HIS A 76 0.82 -8.63 -3.71
CA HIS A 76 -0.23 -8.26 -2.78
C HIS A 76 -1.54 -8.51 -3.53
N PRO A 77 -2.52 -9.27 -3.00
CA PRO A 77 -3.81 -9.37 -3.65
C PRO A 77 -4.38 -7.95 -3.76
N ILE A 78 -4.44 -7.47 -5.00
CA ILE A 78 -5.25 -6.33 -5.38
C ILE A 78 -6.69 -6.78 -5.15
N VAL A 79 -7.23 -6.50 -3.96
CA VAL A 79 -8.69 -6.35 -3.83
C VAL A 79 -9.04 -5.12 -4.66
N GLY A 80 -9.65 -5.35 -5.82
CA GLY A 80 -10.20 -4.29 -6.66
C GLY A 80 -9.38 -4.00 -7.93
N ALA A 81 -9.21 -5.00 -8.80
CA ALA A 81 -9.14 -4.69 -10.22
C ALA A 81 -10.57 -4.36 -10.68
N PRO A 82 -10.87 -3.16 -11.22
CA PRO A 82 -12.10 -3.00 -11.99
C PRO A 82 -11.97 -3.91 -13.23
N PRO A 83 -12.98 -4.74 -13.55
CA PRO A 83 -12.94 -5.56 -14.76
C PRO A 83 -12.84 -4.66 -15.98
N ALA A 84 -11.94 -4.99 -16.90
CA ALA A 84 -11.82 -4.32 -18.19
C ALA A 84 -13.18 -4.32 -18.90
N PRO A 85 -13.65 -3.17 -19.45
CA PRO A 85 -14.91 -3.12 -20.18
C PRO A 85 -14.73 -3.86 -21.52
N GLY A 86 -15.19 -5.12 -21.60
CA GLY A 86 -15.24 -5.80 -22.89
C GLY A 86 -15.41 -7.32 -22.92
N THR A 87 -15.24 -8.06 -21.82
CA THR A 87 -15.34 -9.53 -21.88
C THR A 87 -16.53 -10.01 -21.06
N MET A 88 -17.55 -10.54 -21.74
CA MET A 88 -18.71 -11.17 -21.13
C MET A 88 -18.30 -12.30 -20.18
N PRO A 89 -18.91 -12.43 -18.99
CA PRO A 89 -18.56 -13.47 -18.02
C PRO A 89 -19.16 -14.83 -18.44
N ALA A 90 -18.31 -15.85 -18.57
CA ALA A 90 -18.75 -17.22 -18.42
C ALA A 90 -18.87 -17.53 -16.92
N VAL A 91 -20.06 -17.99 -16.54
CA VAL A 91 -20.58 -18.17 -15.19
C VAL A 91 -19.64 -18.97 -14.26
N ALA A 92 -19.36 -18.40 -13.08
CA ALA A 92 -19.22 -19.14 -11.84
C ALA A 92 -19.99 -18.34 -10.77
N ALA A 93 -21.03 -18.97 -10.22
CA ALA A 93 -22.08 -18.32 -9.46
C ALA A 93 -21.59 -17.81 -8.09
N GLU A 94 -21.54 -16.49 -7.90
CA GLU A 94 -21.58 -15.87 -6.57
C GLU A 94 -23.05 -15.65 -6.20
N ALA A 95 -23.48 -16.28 -5.10
CA ALA A 95 -24.83 -16.12 -4.55
C ALA A 95 -25.10 -14.65 -4.16
N PRO A 96 -26.30 -14.11 -4.41
CA PRO A 96 -26.63 -12.73 -4.06
C PRO A 96 -26.66 -12.55 -2.54
N ARG A 97 -25.77 -11.69 -2.02
CA ARG A 97 -25.79 -11.26 -0.63
C ARG A 97 -26.99 -10.34 -0.40
N THR A 98 -27.94 -10.80 0.41
CA THR A 98 -29.12 -10.03 0.85
C THR A 98 -28.71 -8.87 1.80
N PRO A 99 -29.39 -7.72 1.73
CA PRO A 99 -29.04 -6.50 2.48
C PRO A 99 -29.47 -6.48 3.96
N GLU A 100 -29.50 -7.62 4.66
CA GLU A 100 -30.02 -7.71 6.04
C GLU A 100 -28.95 -7.76 7.15
N SER A 101 -27.66 -7.62 6.83
CA SER A 101 -26.58 -7.75 7.83
C SER A 101 -26.25 -6.45 8.58
N TRP A 102 -27.22 -5.54 8.75
CA TRP A 102 -27.05 -4.27 9.50
C TRP A 102 -27.74 -4.24 10.88
N LEU A 103 -28.33 -5.35 11.33
CA LEU A 103 -28.96 -5.42 12.65
C LEU A 103 -28.00 -6.05 13.66
N SER A 104 -27.40 -5.20 14.51
CA SER A 104 -26.65 -5.59 15.70
C SER A 104 -27.40 -6.61 16.55
N PRO A 105 -26.74 -7.62 17.15
CA PRO A 105 -27.37 -8.37 18.23
C PRO A 105 -27.46 -7.46 19.46
N ALA A 106 -28.69 -7.12 19.87
CA ALA A 106 -28.95 -6.57 21.19
C ALA A 106 -28.63 -7.65 22.26
N PRO A 107 -28.03 -7.29 23.41
CA PRO A 107 -27.78 -8.25 24.49
C PRO A 107 -29.11 -8.70 25.10
N GLN A 108 -29.37 -10.02 25.11
CA GLN A 108 -30.46 -10.60 25.89
C GLN A 108 -29.92 -11.13 27.21
N GLY A 109 -30.48 -10.58 28.30
CA GLY A 109 -30.91 -11.24 29.55
C GLY A 109 -29.96 -12.22 30.23
#